data_AF-A0A518HBK0-F1
#
_entry.id   AF-A0A518HBK0-F1
#
_cell.length_a   1.000
_cell.length_b   1.000
_cell.length_c   1.000
_cell.angle_alpha   90.00
_cell.angle_beta   90.00
_cell.angle_gamma   90.00
#
_symmetry.space_group_name_H-M   'P 1'
#
loop_
_entity.id
_entity.type
_entity.pdbx_description
1 polymer ?
#
loop_
_entity_poly.entity_id
_entity_poly.type
_entity_poly.pdbx_seq_one_letter_code
_entity_poly.pdbx_strand_id
1 'polypeptide(L)'
;MTETTYFEEVRCELSPGLRDDHLTAGVVDEEGRTQYLDVTPGLINRHDGVPFLPVGFVQIDRDRRRVLVEFPCEAYSGANRAWIPFEALRHEDRPVP
;
A
#
# COMPACT_ATOMS: atom_id res chain seq x y z
N MET A 1 -0.79 25.69 -10.13
CA MET A 1 -0.03 24.42 -10.18
C MET A 1 -0.63 23.47 -9.15
N THR A 2 -0.45 22.15 -9.21
CA THR A 2 -0.90 21.24 -8.14
C THR A 2 0.30 20.66 -7.40
N GLU A 3 0.19 20.57 -6.08
CA GLU A 3 1.16 19.91 -5.20
C GLU A 3 0.54 18.58 -4.76
N THR A 4 1.22 17.47 -5.07
CA THR A 4 0.79 16.12 -4.68
C THR A 4 1.48 15.73 -3.37
N THR A 5 0.69 15.39 -2.36
CA THR A 5 1.19 14.81 -1.10
C THR A 5 0.98 13.31 -1.12
N TYR A 6 2.02 12.53 -0.83
CA TYR A 6 1.95 11.08 -0.72
C TYR A 6 1.91 10.65 0.75
N PHE A 7 1.12 9.63 1.05
CA PHE A 7 0.97 9.08 2.40
C PHE A 7 1.50 7.65 2.45
N GLU A 8 1.88 7.18 3.64
CA GLU A 8 2.44 5.85 3.88
C GLU A 8 1.37 4.76 3.87
N GLU A 9 0.58 4.73 2.80
CA GLU A 9 -0.60 3.92 2.63
C GLU A 9 -0.66 3.43 1.19
N VAL A 10 -0.72 2.12 0.99
CA VAL A 10 -0.76 1.51 -0.34
C VAL A 10 -2.16 0.98 -0.60
N ARG A 11 -2.72 1.29 -1.77
CA ARG A 11 -3.99 0.72 -2.21
C ARG A 11 -3.88 -0.80 -2.23
N CYS A 12 -4.90 -1.46 -1.70
CA CYS A 12 -4.95 -2.92 -1.68
C CYS A 12 -6.31 -3.45 -2.17
N GLU A 13 -6.35 -4.73 -2.50
CA GLU A 13 -7.58 -5.48 -2.66
C GLU A 13 -7.80 -6.37 -1.44
N LEU A 14 -9.05 -6.53 -1.01
CA LEU A 14 -9.38 -7.32 0.17
C LEU A 14 -10.12 -8.59 -0.24
N SER A 15 -9.72 -9.72 0.34
CA SER A 15 -10.45 -10.98 0.27
C SER A 15 -10.53 -11.62 1.66
N PRO A 16 -11.39 -12.64 1.87
CA PRO A 16 -11.45 -13.35 3.14
C PRO A 16 -10.07 -13.90 3.56
N GLY A 17 -9.75 -13.75 4.85
CA GLY A 17 -8.54 -14.31 5.44
C GLY A 17 -8.64 -15.83 5.65
N LEU A 18 -7.53 -16.43 6.10
CA LEU A 18 -7.49 -17.84 6.50
C LEU A 18 -8.23 -18.09 7.83
N ARG A 19 -8.47 -17.03 8.60
CA ARG A 19 -9.21 -17.04 9.87
C ARG A 19 -10.43 -16.13 9.74
N ASP A 20 -11.49 -16.47 10.46
CA ASP A 20 -12.76 -15.74 10.41
C ASP A 20 -12.64 -14.26 10.85
N ASP A 21 -11.60 -13.92 11.61
CA ASP A 21 -11.31 -12.58 12.12
C ASP A 21 -10.25 -11.81 11.33
N HIS A 22 -9.75 -12.38 10.22
CA HIS A 22 -8.69 -11.81 9.39
C HIS A 22 -9.16 -11.53 7.95
N LEU A 23 -8.42 -10.66 7.28
CA LEU A 23 -8.54 -10.37 5.86
C LEU A 23 -7.21 -10.67 5.17
N THR A 24 -7.29 -11.07 3.90
CA THR A 24 -6.11 -11.07 3.03
C THR A 24 -6.08 -9.75 2.27
N ALA A 25 -5.02 -8.96 2.48
CA ALA A 25 -4.75 -7.75 1.71
C ALA A 25 -3.78 -8.07 0.56
N GLY A 26 -4.20 -7.81 -0.68
CA GLY A 26 -3.37 -7.92 -1.88
C GLY A 26 -2.82 -6.55 -2.30
N VAL A 27 -1.50 -6.40 -2.30
CA VAL A 27 -0.79 -5.19 -2.75
C VAL A 27 0.01 -5.52 -4.02
N VAL A 28 -0.19 -4.76 -5.10
CA VAL A 28 0.56 -4.96 -6.35
C VAL A 28 1.89 -4.20 -6.29
N ASP A 29 2.99 -4.91 -6.48
CA ASP A 29 4.34 -4.34 -6.55
C ASP A 29 4.65 -3.76 -7.94
N GLU A 30 5.82 -3.12 -8.08
CA GLU A 30 6.26 -2.51 -9.34
C GLU A 30 6.42 -3.51 -10.50
N GLU A 31 6.62 -4.80 -10.19
CA GLU A 31 6.74 -5.87 -11.18
C GLU A 31 5.37 -6.45 -11.56
N GLY A 32 4.28 -5.89 -11.02
CA GLY A 32 2.91 -6.34 -11.23
C GLY A 32 2.56 -7.60 -10.44
N ARG A 33 3.37 -8.00 -9.46
CA ARG A 33 3.10 -9.16 -8.62
C ARG A 33 2.30 -8.73 -7.39
N THR A 34 1.29 -9.52 -7.05
CA THR A 34 0.52 -9.29 -5.84
C THR A 34 1.22 -9.90 -4.62
N GLN A 35 1.56 -9.05 -3.67
CA GLN A 35 1.99 -9.43 -2.33
C GLN A 35 0.74 -9.57 -1.47
N TYR A 36 0.50 -10.78 -0.95
CA TYR A 36 -0.64 -11.08 -0.10
C TYR A 36 -0.22 -11.08 1.37
N LEU A 37 -0.98 -10.38 2.20
CA LEU A 37 -0.71 -10.24 3.63
C LEU A 37 -1.94 -10.66 4.43
N ASP A 38 -1.73 -11.43 5.49
CA ASP A 38 -2.76 -11.75 6.48
C ASP A 38 -2.82 -10.63 7.52
N VAL A 39 -3.94 -9.93 7.59
CA VAL A 39 -4.08 -8.73 8.43
C VAL A 39 -5.42 -8.70 9.16
N THR A 40 -5.44 -8.08 10.33
CA THR A 40 -6.69 -7.81 11.03
C THR A 40 -7.47 -6.69 10.33
N PRO A 41 -8.82 -6.73 10.28
CA PRO A 41 -9.64 -5.68 9.68
C PRO A 41 -9.34 -4.26 10.19
N GLY A 42 -8.96 -4.13 11.47
CA GLY A 42 -8.64 -2.84 12.10
C GLY A 42 -7.36 -2.18 11.59
N LEU A 43 -6.53 -2.89 10.81
CA LEU A 43 -5.34 -2.33 10.18
C LEU A 43 -5.64 -1.63 8.85
N ILE A 44 -6.80 -1.89 8.23
CA ILE A 44 -7.12 -1.36 6.91
C ILE A 44 -7.78 0.01 7.03
N ASN A 45 -7.15 1.03 6.44
CA ASN A 45 -7.75 2.34 6.28
C ASN A 45 -8.70 2.36 5.09
N ARG A 46 -9.76 3.17 5.17
CA ARG A 46 -10.71 3.36 4.07
C ARG A 46 -10.88 4.84 3.80
N HIS A 47 -10.54 5.24 2.59
CA HIS A 47 -10.74 6.61 2.09
C HIS A 47 -11.66 6.53 0.88
N ASP A 48 -12.81 7.20 0.95
CA ASP A 48 -13.84 7.17 -0.10
C ASP A 48 -14.24 5.75 -0.55
N GLY A 49 -14.27 4.82 0.41
CA GLY A 49 -14.58 3.41 0.18
C GLY A 49 -13.43 2.56 -0.38
N VAL A 50 -12.33 3.18 -0.78
CA VAL A 50 -11.12 2.50 -1.26
C VAL A 50 -10.27 2.04 -0.07
N PRO A 51 -9.91 0.75 0.03
CA PRO A 51 -9.09 0.24 1.11
C PRO A 51 -7.59 0.48 0.86
N PHE A 52 -6.89 0.86 1.92
CA PHE A 52 -5.46 1.10 1.93
C PHE A 52 -4.80 0.36 3.10
N LEU A 53 -3.65 -0.24 2.82
CA LEU A 53 -2.79 -0.88 3.80
C LEU A 53 -1.74 0.14 4.28
N PRO A 54 -1.65 0.44 5.59
CA PRO A 54 -0.56 1.21 6.15
C PRO A 54 0.77 0.50 5.93
N VAL A 55 1.78 1.24 5.52
CA VAL A 55 3.15 0.77 5.30
C VAL A 55 4.14 1.77 5.91
N GLY A 56 5.43 1.41 5.97
CA GLY A 56 6.50 2.39 6.25
C GLY A 56 7.24 2.76 4.97
N PHE A 57 7.57 4.03 4.75
CA PHE A 57 8.43 4.44 3.65
C PHE A 57 9.90 4.24 4.02
N VAL A 58 10.60 3.41 3.25
CA VAL A 58 12.02 3.11 3.46
C VAL A 58 12.90 3.96 2.55
N GLN A 59 12.55 4.05 1.27
CA GLN A 59 13.32 4.82 0.28
C GLN A 59 12.42 5.34 -0.84
N ILE A 60 12.63 6.58 -1.26
CA ILE A 60 11.90 7.21 -2.36
C ILE A 60 12.81 7.28 -3.59
N ASP A 61 12.36 6.75 -4.72
CA ASP A 61 13.02 6.82 -6.02
C ASP A 61 12.15 7.66 -6.96
N ARG A 62 12.45 8.95 -7.04
CA ARG A 62 11.68 9.91 -7.85
C ARG A 62 11.89 9.71 -9.35
N ASP A 63 13.08 9.27 -9.75
CA ASP A 63 13.42 9.06 -11.16
C ASP A 63 12.58 7.92 -11.75
N ARG A 64 12.36 6.85 -10.96
CA ARG A 64 11.51 5.72 -11.35
C ARG A 64 10.08 5.80 -10.81
N ARG A 65 9.72 6.90 -10.13
CA ARG A 65 8.38 7.17 -9.56
C ARG A 65 7.85 6.02 -8.67
N ARG A 66 8.68 5.55 -7.75
CA ARG A 66 8.36 4.44 -6.84
C ARG A 66 8.93 4.65 -5.44
N VAL A 67 8.33 3.98 -4.46
CA VAL A 67 8.78 3.97 -3.06
C VAL A 67 9.02 2.54 -2.63
N LEU A 68 10.17 2.28 -2.01
CA LEU A 68 10.41 1.04 -1.29
C LEU A 68 9.66 1.15 0.03
N VAL A 69 8.66 0.31 0.21
CA VAL A 69 7.85 0.28 1.44
C VAL A 69 8.21 -0.92 2.29
N GLU A 70 7.99 -0.82 3.58
CA GLU A 70 8.00 -1.91 4.54
C GLU A 70 6.55 -2.27 4.91
N PHE A 71 6.22 -3.55 4.79
CA PHE A 71 4.91 -4.07 5.12
C PHE A 71 4.73 -4.20 6.65
N PRO A 72 3.48 -4.14 7.14
CA PRO A 72 3.20 -4.29 8.57
C PRO A 72 3.43 -5.72 9.08
N CYS A 73 3.43 -6.71 8.18
CA CYS A 73 3.76 -8.10 8.44
C CYS A 73 4.42 -8.72 7.20
N GLU A 74 5.04 -9.89 7.36
CA GLU A 74 5.61 -10.63 6.25
C GLU A 74 4.48 -11.08 5.29
N ALA A 75 4.64 -10.78 4.00
CA ALA A 75 3.74 -11.28 2.96
C ALA A 75 3.89 -12.79 2.79
N TYR A 76 2.89 -13.48 2.25
CA TYR A 76 2.94 -14.92 2.00
C TYR A 76 4.09 -15.36 1.09
N SER A 77 4.66 -14.45 0.30
CA SER A 77 5.86 -14.66 -0.50
C SER A 77 7.16 -14.70 0.32
N GLY A 78 7.12 -14.35 1.61
CA GLY A 78 8.29 -14.07 2.46
C GLY A 78 8.82 -12.63 2.35
N ALA A 79 8.16 -11.78 1.55
CA ALA A 79 8.58 -10.39 1.39
C ALA A 79 8.17 -9.53 2.60
N ASN A 80 9.12 -8.82 3.17
CA ASN A 80 8.86 -7.78 4.19
C ASN A 80 8.84 -6.38 3.57
N ARG A 81 9.35 -6.23 2.35
CA ARG A 81 9.46 -4.96 1.63
C ARG A 81 9.19 -5.17 0.15
N ALA A 82 8.62 -4.15 -0.50
CA ALA A 82 8.39 -4.14 -1.93
C ALA A 82 8.52 -2.72 -2.49
N TRP A 83 8.94 -2.61 -3.75
CA TRP A 83 8.83 -1.36 -4.48
C TRP A 83 7.40 -1.18 -4.96
N ILE A 84 6.81 -0.03 -4.63
CA ILE A 84 5.44 0.34 -4.95
C ILE A 84 5.44 1.59 -5.84
N PRO A 85 4.72 1.60 -6.98
CA PRO A 85 4.64 2.77 -7.83
C PRO A 85 3.84 3.89 -7.15
N PHE A 86 4.18 5.15 -7.43
CA PHE A 86 3.52 6.32 -6.80
C PHE A 86 2.00 6.34 -6.96
N GLU A 87 1.48 5.81 -8.07
CA GLU A 87 0.04 5.74 -8.35
C GLU A 87 -0.73 4.76 -7.45
N ALA A 88 -0.03 3.78 -6.87
CA ALA A 88 -0.61 2.84 -5.90
C ALA A 88 -0.59 3.41 -4.48
N LEU A 89 0.17 4.47 -4.22
CA LEU A 89 0.19 5.17 -2.94
C LEU A 89 -1.04 6.06 -2.81
N ARG A 90 -1.60 6.15 -1.60
CA ARG A 90 -2.57 7.19 -1.30
C ARG A 90 -1.90 8.53 -1.50
N HIS A 91 -2.54 9.39 -2.26
CA HIS A 91 -2.08 10.74 -2.51
C HIS A 91 -3.25 11.71 -2.55
N GLU A 92 -2.95 12.97 -2.26
CA GLU A 92 -3.89 14.07 -2.36
C GLU A 92 -3.26 15.18 -3.20
N ASP A 93 -3.99 15.63 -4.22
CA ASP A 93 -3.61 16.78 -5.03
C ASP A 93 -4.22 18.05 -4.46
N ARG A 94 -3.38 19.03 -4.14
CA ARG A 94 -3.82 20.34 -3.67
C ARG A 94 -3.47 21.43 -4.68
N PRO A 95 -4.39 22.33 -5.05
CA PRO A 95 -4.06 23.49 -5.86
C PRO A 95 -3.11 24.43 -5.09
N VAL A 96 -2.01 24.80 -5.74
CA VAL A 96 -1.07 25.83 -5.30
C VAL A 96 -1.60 27.19 -5.79
N PRO A 97 -1.78 28.18 -4.88
CA PRO A 97 -2.28 29.51 -5.22
C PRO A 97 -1.35 30.29 -6.16
#